data_AF-A0AAV3NTA4-F1
#
_entry.id   AF-A0AAV3NTA4-F1
#
_cell.length_a   1.000
_cell.length_b   1.000
_cell.length_c   1.000
_cell.angle_alpha   90.00
_cell.angle_beta   90.00
_cell.angle_gamma   90.00
#
_symmetry.space_group_name_H-M   'P 1'
#
loop_
_entity.id
_entity.type
_entity.pdbx_description
1 polymer ?
#
loop_
_entity_poly.entity_id
_entity_poly.type
_entity_poly.pdbx_seq_one_letter_code
_entity_poly.pdbx_strand_id
1 'polypeptide(L)'
;MLTDDFNCILELEDIVGGGVPDHLAIVDFKICVENMLLQDMVGNGCEFTWYKGSTLRRVDMILVNESCGEVIGNVIYVIKEKMASTKKTSKEFNVKHFNKLSMKVKEKEGELCEIQ
;
A
#
# COMPACT_ATOMS: atom_id res chain seq x y z
N MET A 1 11.78 8.08 -4.87
CA MET A 1 10.82 8.02 -3.74
C MET A 1 9.54 7.38 -4.25
N LEU A 2 9.15 6.25 -3.65
CA LEU A 2 7.89 5.56 -3.86
C LEU A 2 7.10 5.64 -2.56
N THR A 3 5.80 5.84 -2.70
CA THR A 3 4.90 6.05 -1.58
C THR A 3 3.56 5.47 -1.96
N ASP A 4 3.23 4.30 -1.41
CA ASP A 4 2.02 3.61 -1.81
C ASP A 4 1.55 2.63 -0.73
N ASP A 5 0.36 2.10 -0.96
CA ASP A 5 -0.24 0.98 -0.24
C ASP A 5 0.24 -0.33 -0.88
N PHE A 6 1.34 -0.88 -0.37
CA PHE A 6 1.98 -2.03 -1.00
C PHE A 6 1.20 -3.33 -0.77
N ASN A 7 0.23 -3.36 0.16
CA ASN A 7 -0.46 -4.56 0.62
C ASN A 7 0.48 -5.72 1.07
N CYS A 8 1.76 -5.41 1.26
CA CYS A 8 2.81 -6.30 1.74
C CYS A 8 3.48 -5.64 2.96
N ILE A 9 4.08 -6.46 3.80
CA ILE A 9 4.90 -6.02 4.94
C ILE A 9 6.37 -6.26 4.60
N LEU A 10 7.29 -5.47 5.17
CA LEU A 10 8.72 -5.55 4.85
C LEU A 10 9.48 -6.40 5.88
N GLU A 11 9.08 -6.32 7.15
CA GLU A 11 9.65 -7.11 8.24
C GLU A 11 8.54 -7.85 9.01
N LEU A 12 8.90 -8.82 9.87
CA LEU A 12 7.92 -9.56 10.67
C LEU A 12 7.30 -8.71 11.77
N GLU A 13 8.00 -7.68 12.21
CA GLU A 13 7.57 -6.71 13.22
C GLU A 13 6.45 -5.81 12.69
N ASP A 14 6.26 -5.75 11.37
CA ASP A 14 5.24 -4.95 10.69
C ASP A 14 3.84 -5.59 10.74
N ILE A 15 3.69 -6.71 11.44
CA ILE A 15 2.40 -7.38 11.66
C ILE A 15 2.24 -7.82 13.12
N VAL A 16 1.06 -7.56 13.68
CA VAL A 16 0.68 -8.03 15.01
C VAL A 16 -0.69 -8.72 14.93
N GLY A 17 -0.77 -9.91 15.52
CA GLY A 17 -1.98 -10.74 15.52
C GLY A 17 -2.32 -11.35 14.15
N GLY A 18 -3.48 -12.00 14.07
CA GLY A 18 -3.89 -12.74 12.87
C GLY A 18 -3.24 -14.13 12.75
N GLY A 19 -3.32 -14.71 11.55
CA GLY A 19 -2.67 -15.98 11.22
C GLY A 19 -1.17 -15.82 10.96
N VAL A 20 -0.46 -16.94 10.83
CA VAL A 20 0.97 -16.95 10.50
C VAL A 20 1.21 -16.18 9.19
N PRO A 21 2.11 -15.18 9.17
CA PRO A 21 2.45 -14.43 7.96
C PRO A 21 3.07 -15.34 6.89
N ASP A 22 2.86 -15.00 5.61
CA ASP A 22 3.57 -15.67 4.53
C ASP A 22 5.02 -15.19 4.49
N HIS A 23 5.91 -15.96 5.11
CA HIS A 23 7.33 -15.63 5.18
C HIS A 23 8.00 -15.51 3.80
N LEU A 24 7.56 -16.28 2.80
CA LEU A 24 8.16 -16.23 1.47
C LEU A 24 7.80 -14.90 0.78
N ALA A 25 6.54 -14.47 0.88
CA ALA A 25 6.11 -13.20 0.32
C ALA A 25 6.86 -11.99 0.92
N ILE A 26 7.16 -12.04 2.23
CA ILE A 26 7.94 -10.98 2.90
C ILE A 26 9.37 -10.95 2.36
N VAL A 27 10.02 -12.12 2.27
CA VAL A 27 11.39 -12.24 1.76
C VAL A 27 11.48 -11.79 0.31
N ASP A 28 10.56 -12.22 -0.56
CA ASP A 28 10.52 -11.83 -1.96
C ASP A 28 10.34 -10.32 -2.13
N PHE A 29 9.46 -9.72 -1.33
CA PHE A 29 9.26 -8.28 -1.35
C PHE A 29 10.49 -7.51 -0.87
N LYS A 30 11.14 -7.97 0.21
CA LYS A 30 12.39 -7.38 0.72
C LYS A 30 13.51 -7.42 -0.31
N ILE A 31 13.72 -8.58 -0.95
CA ILE A 31 14.69 -8.74 -2.05
C ILE A 31 14.37 -7.79 -3.21
N CYS A 32 13.10 -7.62 -3.56
CA CYS A 32 12.68 -6.68 -4.60
C CYS A 32 13.07 -5.24 -4.25
N VAL A 33 12.79 -4.80 -3.02
CA VAL A 33 13.15 -3.45 -2.52
C VAL A 33 14.67 -3.24 -2.54
N GLU A 34 15.43 -4.22 -2.05
CA GLU A 34 16.90 -4.18 -2.04
C GLU A 34 17.50 -4.13 -3.46
N ASN A 35 16.98 -4.94 -4.39
CA ASN A 35 17.41 -4.93 -5.80
C ASN A 35 17.13 -3.61 -6.51
N MET A 36 16.13 -2.85 -6.06
CA MET A 36 15.83 -1.51 -6.56
C MET A 36 16.66 -0.41 -5.87
N LEU A 37 17.56 -0.78 -4.95
CA LEU A 37 18.37 0.13 -4.14
C LEU A 37 17.49 1.12 -3.36
N LEU A 38 16.37 0.62 -2.85
CA LEU A 38 15.43 1.38 -2.04
C LEU A 38 15.59 1.04 -0.57
N GLN A 39 15.30 2.00 0.28
CA GLN A 39 15.29 1.88 1.72
C GLN A 39 13.95 2.37 2.25
N ASP A 40 13.41 1.64 3.22
CA ASP A 40 12.21 2.07 3.92
C ASP A 40 12.54 3.18 4.91
N MET A 41 11.84 4.29 4.76
CA MET A 41 12.00 5.48 5.55
C MET A 41 10.93 5.50 6.63
N VAL A 42 11.16 4.72 7.68
CA VAL A 42 10.24 4.62 8.83
C VAL A 42 10.15 5.99 9.50
N GLY A 43 9.01 6.65 9.33
CA GLY A 43 8.73 7.86 10.08
C GLY A 43 8.34 7.49 11.51
N ASN A 44 9.09 7.99 12.49
CA ASN A 44 8.73 7.86 13.90
C ASN A 44 7.25 8.24 14.12
N GLY A 45 6.42 7.31 14.59
CA GLY A 45 5.06 7.60 15.08
C GLY A 45 3.87 6.89 14.43
N CYS A 46 4.05 6.06 13.40
CA CYS A 46 2.97 5.18 12.89
C CYS A 46 3.50 3.78 12.59
N GLU A 47 3.57 2.93 13.62
CA GLU A 47 4.01 1.54 13.50
C GLU A 47 3.06 0.68 12.65
N PHE A 48 1.77 1.02 12.55
CA PHE A 48 0.80 0.27 11.75
C PHE A 48 -0.13 1.22 11.00
N THR A 49 -0.43 0.89 9.74
CA THR A 49 -1.20 1.76 8.82
C THR A 49 -2.51 1.11 8.34
N TRP A 50 -2.67 -0.18 8.63
CA TRP A 50 -3.89 -0.94 8.37
C TRP A 50 -4.28 -1.79 9.58
N TYR A 51 -5.58 -1.95 9.79
CA TYR A 51 -6.12 -2.82 10.84
C TYR A 51 -7.40 -3.54 10.38
N LYS A 52 -7.59 -4.76 10.88
CA LYS A 52 -8.85 -5.51 10.73
C LYS A 52 -8.99 -6.51 11.88
N GLY A 53 -10.05 -6.35 12.68
CA GLY A 53 -10.24 -7.19 13.87
C GLY A 53 -9.08 -7.02 14.85
N SER A 54 -8.40 -8.11 15.18
CA SER A 54 -7.20 -8.13 16.04
C SER A 54 -5.88 -8.08 15.27
N THR A 55 -5.93 -7.91 13.94
CA THR A 55 -4.73 -7.84 13.09
C THR A 55 -4.36 -6.41 12.78
N LEU A 56 -3.11 -6.04 13.05
CA LEU A 56 -2.48 -4.78 12.68
C LEU A 56 -1.40 -5.05 11.64
N ARG A 57 -1.30 -4.20 10.60
CA ARG A 57 -0.26 -4.31 9.57
C ARG A 57 0.28 -2.94 9.18
N ARG A 58 1.57 -2.87 8.86
CA ARG A 58 2.19 -1.72 8.19
C ARG A 58 2.32 -2.02 6.69
N VAL A 59 1.43 -1.44 5.89
CA VAL A 59 1.36 -1.67 4.43
C VAL A 59 1.53 -0.40 3.60
N ASP A 60 1.24 0.77 4.18
CA ASP A 60 1.66 2.06 3.64
C ASP A 60 3.13 2.33 3.99
N MET A 61 4.01 2.39 2.97
CA MET A 61 5.45 2.58 3.13
C MET A 61 5.97 3.75 2.29
N ILE A 62 7.11 4.32 2.71
CA ILE A 62 7.85 5.31 1.93
C ILE A 62 9.22 4.72 1.62
N LEU A 63 9.41 4.32 0.37
CA LEU A 63 10.66 3.76 -0.11
C LEU A 63 11.46 4.83 -0.85
N VAL A 64 12.67 5.09 -0.41
CA VAL A 64 13.56 6.10 -0.99
C VAL A 64 14.86 5.48 -1.47
N ASN A 65 15.44 6.02 -2.53
CA ASN A 65 16.81 5.70 -2.88
C ASN A 65 17.78 6.59 -2.09
N GLU A 66 19.05 6.21 -2.06
CA GLU A 66 20.10 6.90 -1.28
C GLU A 66 20.17 8.41 -1.59
N SER A 67 20.02 8.81 -2.86
CA SER A 67 20.01 10.22 -3.26
C SER A 67 18.88 11.06 -2.65
N CYS A 68 17.78 10.43 -2.25
CA CYS A 68 16.71 11.12 -1.54
C CYS A 68 17.04 11.22 -0.05
N GLY A 69 17.67 10.19 0.56
CA GLY A 69 17.88 10.05 2.01
C GLY A 69 18.46 11.27 2.75
N GLU A 70 19.34 12.03 2.09
CA GLU A 70 20.03 13.18 2.70
C GLU A 70 19.14 14.41 2.96
N VAL A 71 17.93 14.49 2.40
CA VAL A 71 17.13 15.73 2.34
C VAL A 71 15.90 15.70 3.28
N ILE A 72 15.84 14.90 4.35
CA ILE A 72 14.50 14.41 4.72
C ILE A 72 14.15 14.31 6.20
N GLY A 73 13.80 15.45 6.80
CA GLY A 73 12.88 15.51 7.95
C GLY A 73 11.59 16.26 7.61
N ASN A 74 11.70 17.57 7.36
CA ASN A 74 10.55 18.44 7.07
C ASN A 74 9.85 18.13 5.73
N VAL A 75 10.61 17.71 4.73
CA VAL A 75 10.06 17.45 3.39
C VAL A 75 9.14 16.22 3.38
N ILE A 76 9.46 15.17 4.14
CA ILE A 76 8.55 14.01 4.29
C ILE A 76 7.24 14.41 4.90
N TYR A 77 7.26 15.16 6.01
CA TYR A 77 6.02 15.44 6.73
C TYR A 77 5.01 16.17 5.83
N VAL A 78 5.52 17.14 5.07
CA VAL A 78 4.74 17.85 4.04
C VAL A 78 4.27 16.92 2.92
N ILE A 79 5.10 15.97 2.48
CA ILE A 79 4.71 14.99 1.45
C ILE A 79 3.64 14.03 1.98
N LYS A 80 3.79 13.48 3.19
CA LYS A 80 2.81 12.59 3.84
C LYS A 80 1.44 13.24 3.98
N GLU A 81 1.38 14.47 4.47
CA GLU A 81 0.13 15.24 4.59
C GLU A 81 -0.54 15.45 3.22
N LYS A 82 0.23 15.92 2.22
CA LYS A 82 -0.30 16.11 0.86
C LYS A 82 -0.78 14.81 0.23
N MET A 83 -0.10 13.71 0.50
CA MET A 83 -0.47 12.39 0.01
C MET A 83 -1.73 11.83 0.66
N ALA A 84 -1.88 11.96 1.97
CA ALA A 84 -3.09 11.52 2.67
C ALA A 84 -4.33 12.23 2.10
N SER A 85 -4.23 13.55 1.87
CA SER A 85 -5.28 14.33 1.21
C SER A 85 -5.55 13.85 -0.22
N THR A 86 -4.51 13.52 -0.99
CA THR A 86 -4.66 13.10 -2.39
C THR A 86 -5.20 11.66 -2.51
N LYS A 87 -4.79 10.75 -1.61
CA LYS A 87 -5.26 9.36 -1.55
C LYS A 87 -6.76 9.29 -1.28
N LYS A 88 -7.28 10.16 -0.42
CA LYS A 88 -8.72 10.31 -0.18
C LYS A 88 -9.47 10.68 -1.45
N THR A 89 -9.05 11.75 -2.12
CA THR A 89 -9.66 12.22 -3.37
C THR A 89 -9.59 11.16 -4.47
N SER A 90 -8.47 10.46 -4.59
CA SER A 90 -8.28 9.38 -5.57
C SER A 90 -9.22 8.19 -5.30
N LYS A 91 -9.37 7.77 -4.03
CA LYS A 91 -10.33 6.71 -3.65
C LYS A 91 -11.77 7.13 -3.96
N GLU A 92 -12.16 8.35 -3.64
CA GLU A 92 -13.50 8.88 -3.94
C GLU A 92 -13.77 8.93 -5.45
N PHE A 93 -12.80 9.40 -6.25
CA PHE A 93 -12.88 9.42 -7.70
C PHE A 93 -13.02 8.00 -8.27
N ASN A 94 -12.22 7.05 -7.77
CA ASN A 94 -12.25 5.66 -8.22
C ASN A 94 -13.60 4.99 -7.91
N VAL A 95 -14.13 5.20 -6.71
CA VAL A 95 -15.46 4.72 -6.32
C VAL A 95 -16.55 5.33 -7.21
N LYS A 96 -16.47 6.63 -7.51
CA LYS A 96 -17.49 7.33 -8.29
C LYS A 96 -17.52 6.89 -9.76
N HIS A 97 -16.37 6.65 -10.37
CA HIS A 97 -16.26 6.39 -11.80
C HIS A 97 -16.07 4.91 -12.16
N PHE A 98 -15.22 4.18 -11.43
CA PHE A 98 -14.84 2.82 -11.82
C PHE A 98 -15.70 1.72 -11.19
N ASN A 99 -16.34 1.94 -10.02
CA ASN A 99 -17.27 0.93 -9.48
C ASN A 99 -18.48 0.71 -10.40
N LYS A 100 -18.98 1.78 -11.04
CA LYS A 100 -20.06 1.67 -12.03
C LYS A 100 -19.63 0.89 -13.28
N LEU A 101 -18.37 0.97 -13.66
CA LEU A 101 -17.82 0.20 -14.78
C LEU A 101 -17.67 -1.28 -14.40
N SER A 102 -17.13 -1.58 -13.22
CA SER A 102 -16.99 -2.97 -12.75
C SER A 102 -18.34 -3.68 -12.62
N MET A 103 -19.38 -3.00 -12.12
CA MET A 103 -20.75 -3.53 -12.07
C MET A 103 -21.31 -3.83 -13.47
N LYS A 104 -21.16 -2.90 -14.42
CA LYS A 104 -21.63 -3.08 -15.80
C LYS A 104 -20.90 -4.21 -16.54
N VAL A 105 -19.61 -4.39 -16.28
CA VAL A 105 -18.84 -5.51 -16.84
C VAL A 105 -19.39 -6.83 -16.30
N LYS A 106 -19.65 -6.94 -15.00
CA LYS A 106 -20.24 -8.14 -14.41
C LYS A 106 -21.66 -8.45 -14.90
N GLU A 107 -22.51 -7.43 -15.07
CA GLU A 107 -23.84 -7.61 -15.69
C GLU A 107 -23.72 -8.15 -17.12
N LYS A 108 -22.80 -7.59 -17.91
CA LYS A 108 -22.56 -8.04 -19.29
C LYS A 108 -21.97 -9.45 -19.38
N GLU A 109 -21.09 -9.83 -18.45
CA GLU A 109 -20.56 -11.19 -18.35
C GLU A 109 -21.65 -12.20 -17.96
N GLY A 110 -22.58 -11.82 -17.08
CA GLY A 110 -23.74 -12.63 -16.72
C GLY A 110 -24.69 -12.85 -17.90
N GLU A 111 -25.01 -11.79 -18.66
CA GLU A 111 -25.83 -11.87 -19.88
C GLU A 111 -25.20 -12.78 -20.95
N LEU A 112 -23.86 -12.80 -21.06
CA LEU A 112 -23.13 -13.66 -21.98
C LEU A 112 -23.20 -15.15 -21.61
N CYS A 113 -23.25 -15.49 -20.32
CA CYS A 113 -23.42 -16.86 -19.83
C CYS A 113 -24.84 -17.41 -20.03
N GLU A 114 -25.87 -16.55 -20.11
CA GLU A 114 -27.26 -16.98 -20.35
C GLU A 114 -27.59 -17.21 -21.84
N ILE A 115 -26.70 -16.79 -22.74
CA ILE A 115 -26.89 -16.90 -24.21
C ILE A 115 -26.08 -18.07 -24.82
N GLN A 116 -25.38 -18.86 -23.99
CA GLN A 116 -24.68 -20.10 -24.39
C GLN A 116 -25.44 -21.35 -23.96
#